data_AF-A0A528FPS7-F1
#
_entry.id   AF-A0A528FPS7-F1
#
_cell.length_a   1.000
_cell.length_b   1.000
_cell.length_c   1.000
_cell.angle_alpha   90.00
_cell.angle_beta   90.00
_cell.angle_gamma   90.00
#
_symmetry.space_group_name_H-M   'P 1'
#
loop_
_entity.id
_entity.type
_entity.pdbx_description
1 polymer ?
#
loop_
_entity_poly.entity_id
_entity_poly.type
_entity_poly.pdbx_seq_one_letter_code
_entity_poly.pdbx_strand_id
1 'polypeptide(L)'
;VMGTGFYLEHTHPEWLKTMDVDAVTEFIVNDVGGGEMQPTILAGLIGEVGVSKDFTSEERKSLRASARASRITGVPLSIHLPGWE
;
A
#
# COMPACT_ATOMS: atom_id res chain seq x y z
N VAL A 1 -13.56 6.39 8.03
CA VAL A 1 -12.59 6.42 6.92
C VAL A 1 -11.94 5.06 6.86
N MET A 2 -11.90 4.40 5.70
CA MET A 2 -11.24 3.10 5.52
C MET A 2 -9.84 3.28 4.91
N GLY A 3 -8.92 2.37 5.25
CA GLY A 3 -7.56 2.33 4.69
C GLY A 3 -7.43 1.33 3.53
N THR A 4 -6.39 1.48 2.72
CA THR A 4 -5.92 0.49 1.71
C THR A 4 -4.40 0.32 1.79
N GLY A 5 -3.86 -0.79 1.31
CA GLY A 5 -2.43 -1.09 1.30
C GLY A 5 -2.13 -2.43 1.96
N PHE A 6 -0.84 -2.73 2.10
CA PHE A 6 -0.38 -4.03 2.59
C PHE A 6 0.43 -3.89 3.87
N TYR A 7 0.11 -4.74 4.85
CA TYR A 7 0.78 -4.79 6.14
C TYR A 7 2.13 -5.55 6.04
N LEU A 8 2.54 -6.28 7.07
CA LEU A 8 3.80 -7.04 7.10
C LEU A 8 3.80 -8.20 6.10
N GLU A 9 4.97 -8.60 5.58
CA GLU A 9 5.08 -9.59 4.49
C GLU A 9 4.32 -10.89 4.75
N HIS A 10 4.35 -11.41 5.98
CA HIS A 10 3.70 -12.68 6.32
C HIS A 10 2.16 -12.64 6.24
N THR A 11 1.55 -11.45 6.15
CA THR A 11 0.10 -11.28 5.95
C THR A 11 -0.24 -10.92 4.50
N HIS A 12 0.76 -10.77 3.63
CA HIS A 12 0.53 -10.47 2.22
C HIS A 12 -0.23 -11.60 1.55
N PRO A 13 -1.21 -11.29 0.70
CA PRO A 13 -1.84 -12.31 -0.12
C PRO A 13 -0.86 -12.84 -1.17
N GLU A 14 -0.98 -14.13 -1.52
CA GLU A 14 -0.01 -14.79 -2.41
C GLU A 14 0.13 -14.10 -3.78
N TRP A 15 -0.96 -13.53 -4.30
CA TRP A 15 -0.94 -12.81 -5.57
C TRP A 15 -0.04 -11.57 -5.57
N LEU A 16 0.20 -10.93 -4.42
CA LEU A 16 1.03 -9.73 -4.34
C LEU A 16 2.48 -10.00 -4.71
N LYS A 17 2.98 -11.22 -4.46
CA LYS A 17 4.35 -11.63 -4.81
C LYS A 17 4.60 -11.59 -6.31
N THR A 18 3.55 -11.78 -7.11
CA THR A 18 3.62 -11.76 -8.58
C THR A 18 3.57 -10.35 -9.17
N MET A 19 3.19 -9.35 -8.37
CA MET A 19 3.10 -7.96 -8.78
C MET A 19 4.43 -7.24 -8.58
N ASP A 20 4.80 -6.40 -9.55
CA ASP A 20 5.89 -5.44 -9.41
C ASP A 20 5.42 -4.15 -8.71
N VAL A 21 6.33 -3.20 -8.49
CA VAL A 21 6.00 -1.95 -7.79
C VAL A 21 4.93 -1.14 -8.52
N ASP A 22 4.94 -1.12 -9.85
CA ASP A 22 4.02 -0.30 -10.64
C ASP A 22 2.61 -0.85 -10.60
N ALA A 23 2.46 -2.18 -10.73
CA ALA A 23 1.18 -2.86 -10.56
C ALA A 23 0.60 -2.65 -9.15
N VAL A 24 1.43 -2.69 -8.10
CA VAL A 24 0.97 -2.42 -6.72
C VAL A 24 0.60 -0.95 -6.55
N THR A 25 1.31 -0.02 -7.20
CA THR A 25 0.92 1.40 -7.20
C THR A 25 -0.44 1.59 -7.84
N GLU A 26 -0.68 1.01 -9.02
CA GLU A 26 -1.95 1.12 -9.73
C GLU A 26 -3.10 0.53 -8.90
N PHE A 27 -2.89 -0.62 -8.26
CA PHE A 27 -3.86 -1.21 -7.34
C PHE A 27 -4.29 -0.22 -6.25
N ILE A 28 -3.33 0.40 -5.56
CA ILE A 28 -3.62 1.35 -4.47
C ILE A 28 -4.27 2.64 -5.03
N VAL A 29 -3.85 3.12 -6.20
CA VAL A 29 -4.46 4.29 -6.87
C VAL A 29 -5.93 4.03 -7.20
N ASN A 30 -6.27 2.84 -7.68
CA ASN A 30 -7.63 2.45 -7.99
C ASN A 30 -8.50 2.40 -6.71
N ASP A 31 -7.99 1.82 -5.62
CA ASP A 31 -8.70 1.72 -4.34
C ASP A 31 -9.07 3.08 -3.73
N VAL A 32 -8.25 4.10 -3.94
CA VAL A 32 -8.52 5.47 -3.49
C VAL A 32 -9.27 6.33 -4.53
N GLY A 33 -9.66 5.75 -5.66
CA GLY A 33 -10.44 6.43 -6.71
C GLY A 33 -9.62 7.32 -7.66
N GLY A 34 -8.30 7.17 -7.71
CA GLY A 34 -7.43 7.88 -8.64
C GLY A 34 -7.30 7.23 -10.03
N GLY A 35 -7.88 6.05 -10.22
CA GLY A 35 -7.91 5.32 -11.50
C GLY A 35 -9.05 5.74 -12.42
N GLU A 36 -9.07 5.19 -13.64
CA GLU A 36 -10.14 5.44 -14.62
C GLU A 36 -11.49 4.88 -14.14
N MET A 37 -11.47 3.71 -13.49
CA MET A 37 -12.64 3.09 -12.88
C MET A 37 -12.61 3.30 -11.37
N GLN A 38 -13.63 3.98 -10.84
CA GLN A 38 -13.72 4.25 -9.40
C GLN A 38 -14.55 3.18 -8.68
N PRO A 39 -14.11 2.71 -7.50
CA PRO A 39 -14.93 1.86 -6.67
C PRO A 39 -16.10 2.64 -6.05
N THR A 40 -17.20 1.95 -5.75
CA THR A 40 -18.38 2.56 -5.09
C THR A 40 -18.04 3.15 -3.71
N ILE A 41 -17.06 2.57 -3.02
CA ILE A 41 -16.56 3.02 -1.72
C ILE A 41 -15.06 3.23 -1.86
N LEU A 42 -14.61 4.46 -1.58
CA LEU A 42 -13.21 4.86 -1.70
C LEU A 42 -12.46 4.66 -0.38
N ALA A 43 -11.21 4.24 -0.46
CA ALA A 43 -10.28 4.36 0.64
C ALA A 43 -9.86 5.84 0.81
N GLY A 44 -9.82 6.30 2.05
CA GLY A 44 -9.45 7.70 2.38
C GLY A 44 -8.08 7.83 3.03
N LEU A 45 -7.35 6.72 3.18
CA LEU A 45 -6.02 6.62 3.76
C LEU A 45 -5.28 5.48 3.07
N ILE A 46 -4.01 5.67 2.72
CA ILE A 46 -3.12 4.58 2.31
C ILE A 46 -2.41 4.12 3.58
N GLY A 47 -2.75 2.94 4.07
CA GLY A 47 -2.18 2.30 5.24
C GLY A 47 -3.21 1.51 6.04
N GLU A 48 -2.78 0.84 7.11
CA GLU A 48 -1.44 0.90 7.71
C GLU A 48 -0.40 0.05 6.94
N VAL A 49 0.62 0.69 6.31
CA VAL A 49 1.61 -0.01 5.47
C VAL A 49 2.71 -0.63 6.31
N GLY A 50 2.94 -1.93 6.16
CA GLY A 50 3.88 -2.69 6.97
C GLY A 50 5.35 -2.38 6.72
N VAL A 51 6.07 -2.02 7.77
CA VAL A 51 7.54 -2.09 7.83
C VAL A 51 7.94 -2.91 9.06
N SER A 52 8.46 -4.12 8.84
CA SER A 52 9.07 -4.90 9.93
C SER A 52 10.52 -4.46 10.17
N LYS A 53 11.13 -5.02 11.21
CA LYS A 53 12.56 -4.86 11.48
C LYS A 53 13.47 -5.36 10.35
N ASP A 54 13.05 -6.41 9.65
CA ASP A 54 13.81 -7.02 8.58
C ASP A 54 13.68 -6.21 7.28
N PHE A 55 12.66 -5.34 7.25
CA PHE A 55 12.28 -4.45 6.16
C PHE A 55 12.45 -5.13 4.81
N THR A 56 11.74 -6.23 4.60
CA THR A 56 12.04 -7.23 3.56
C THR A 56 11.92 -6.66 2.14
N SER A 57 12.27 -7.43 1.11
CA SER A 57 12.07 -6.99 -0.28
C SER A 57 10.60 -6.71 -0.59
N GLU A 58 9.70 -7.50 -0.05
CA GLU A 58 8.25 -7.35 -0.26
C GLU A 58 7.70 -6.13 0.48
N GLU A 59 8.16 -5.88 1.71
CA GLU A 59 7.80 -4.66 2.44
C GLU A 59 8.36 -3.40 1.78
N ARG A 60 9.59 -3.44 1.27
CA ARG A 60 10.17 -2.35 0.46
C ARG A 60 9.37 -2.10 -0.82
N LYS A 61 8.91 -3.16 -1.50
CA LYS A 61 8.03 -3.06 -2.67
C LYS A 61 6.71 -2.37 -2.30
N SER A 62 6.04 -2.87 -1.26
CA SER A 62 4.78 -2.32 -0.74
C SER A 62 4.90 -0.83 -0.37
N LEU A 63 5.94 -0.47 0.39
CA LEU A 63 6.16 0.92 0.82
C LEU A 63 6.45 1.85 -0.37
N ARG A 64 7.27 1.43 -1.32
CA ARG A 64 7.54 2.22 -2.54
C ARG A 64 6.26 2.44 -3.34
N ALA A 65 5.46 1.39 -3.51
CA ALA A 65 4.22 1.47 -4.24
C ALA A 65 3.21 2.41 -3.56
N SER A 66 3.10 2.32 -2.24
CA SER A 66 2.23 3.17 -1.41
C SER A 66 2.66 4.64 -1.45
N ALA A 67 3.97 4.92 -1.40
CA ALA A 67 4.51 6.27 -1.51
C ALA A 67 4.23 6.89 -2.89
N ARG A 68 4.36 6.11 -3.97
CA ARG A 68 3.99 6.54 -5.33
C ARG A 68 2.50 6.85 -5.43
N ALA A 69 1.65 5.95 -4.93
CA ALA A 69 0.20 6.15 -4.95
C ALA A 69 -0.23 7.40 -4.16
N SER A 70 0.36 7.63 -2.97
CA SER A 70 0.14 8.86 -2.19
C SER A 70 0.55 10.11 -2.97
N ARG A 71 1.71 10.08 -3.65
CA ARG A 71 2.15 11.19 -4.49
C ARG A 71 1.22 11.46 -5.69
N ILE A 72 0.68 10.42 -6.32
CA ILE A 72 -0.21 10.53 -7.47
C ILE A 72 -1.56 11.11 -7.06
N THR A 73 -2.11 10.63 -5.94
CA THR A 73 -3.52 10.87 -5.55
C THR A 73 -3.69 11.97 -4.51
N GLY A 74 -2.62 12.33 -3.79
CA GLY A 74 -2.67 13.23 -2.64
C GLY A 74 -3.27 12.61 -1.38
N VAL A 75 -3.66 11.33 -1.41
CA VAL A 75 -4.21 10.63 -0.23
C VAL A 75 -3.11 10.41 0.81
N PRO A 76 -3.35 10.69 2.10
CA PRO A 76 -2.35 10.52 3.15
C PRO A 76 -1.83 9.08 3.26
N LEU A 77 -0.56 8.94 3.65
CA LEU A 77 0.12 7.67 3.89
C LEU A 77 0.37 7.46 5.39
N SER A 78 -0.02 6.29 5.90
CA SER A 78 0.24 5.80 7.25
C SER A 78 1.11 4.55 7.20
N ILE A 79 2.12 4.47 8.07
CA ILE A 79 3.15 3.43 8.06
C ILE A 79 3.19 2.77 9.44
N HIS A 80 3.07 1.45 9.49
CA HIS A 80 3.42 0.64 10.64
C HIS A 80 4.94 0.66 10.80
N LEU A 81 5.43 1.08 11.96
CA LEU A 81 6.85 1.04 12.28
C LEU A 81 7.13 -0.06 13.30
N PRO A 82 8.32 -0.70 13.27
CA PRO A 82 8.73 -1.66 14.28
C PRO A 82 9.18 -0.93 15.55
N GLY A 83 8.27 -0.18 16.18
CA GLY A 83 8.57 0.71 17.32
C GLY A 83 8.77 0.02 18.67
N TRP A 84 8.75 -1.32 18.68
CA TRP A 84 8.81 -2.15 19.89
C TRP A 84 10.14 -2.90 20.05
N GLU A 85 11.07 -2.69 19.11
CA GLU A 85 12.45 -3.22 19.16
C GLU A 85 13.48 -2.09 19.20
#